data_AF-A0A2V9P547-F1
#
_entry.id   AF-A0A2V9P547-F1
#
_cell.length_a   1.000
_cell.length_b   1.000
_cell.length_c   1.000
_cell.angle_alpha   90.00
_cell.angle_beta   90.00
_cell.angle_gamma   90.00
#
_symmetry.space_group_name_H-M   'P 1'
#
loop_
_entity.id
_entity.type
_entity.pdbx_description
1 polymer ?
#
loop_
_entity_poly.entity_id
_entity_poly.type
_entity_poly.pdbx_seq_one_letter_code
_entity_poly.pdbx_strand_id
1 'polypeptide(L)'
;MYSQLGGTFPAPLFLFLAGVSFALVTDKLLQKQLSANQIAKTTIRRGAEIFALGLLFRVQEFAISLGWAPWSDLGRVDILNTIGVSMMLMGVMCWAVLKARVDRTFLSDLPEQAHPTPTRVSAPHVQQNMVITAILVTAAIAFLTPLLWTTWRLHFLPWQLETYINGVHNLGTPQAWLFPIFPWTAFAFAGLAFGFILSSNPVKNAGTRTFAFILAAGIALIYLSKFLDSRKLQLYSVYDYWHTSPNFFLVRLGMLLLLIVFAYAWCRWGLGQRAFSPLIQLGNT
;
A
#
# COMPACT_ATOMS: atom_id res chain seq x y z
N MET A 1 5.28 13.05 22.85
CA MET A 1 5.74 11.83 22.14
C MET A 1 4.60 11.03 21.53
N TYR A 2 3.50 10.72 22.26
CA TYR A 2 2.37 9.94 21.70
C TYR A 2 1.52 10.64 20.61
N SER A 3 1.50 11.97 20.59
CA SER A 3 0.73 12.74 19.58
C SER A 3 1.20 12.49 18.13
N GLN A 4 2.50 12.28 17.90
CA GLN A 4 3.07 12.04 16.56
C GLN A 4 2.80 10.63 16.02
N LEU A 5 2.50 9.66 16.90
CA LEU A 5 2.07 8.32 16.48
C LEU A 5 0.68 8.37 15.84
N GLY A 6 -0.23 9.20 16.39
CA GLY A 6 -1.62 9.30 15.94
C GLY A 6 -1.89 10.34 14.85
N GLY A 7 -1.14 11.46 14.84
CA GLY A 7 -1.47 12.67 14.05
C GLY A 7 -1.61 12.52 12.53
N THR A 8 -1.16 11.39 11.96
CA THR A 8 -1.36 11.06 10.55
C THR A 8 -1.69 9.57 10.33
N PHE A 9 -2.11 8.85 11.37
CA PHE A 9 -2.40 7.43 11.32
C PHE A 9 -3.61 7.02 10.44
N PRO A 10 -4.64 7.87 10.22
CA PRO A 10 -5.72 7.53 9.30
C PRO A 10 -5.23 7.26 7.85
N ALA A 11 -4.23 7.99 7.37
CA ALA A 11 -3.73 7.82 6.00
C ALA A 11 -3.11 6.43 5.74
N PRO A 12 -2.18 5.91 6.59
CA PRO A 12 -1.69 4.53 6.52
C PRO A 12 -2.81 3.50 6.55
N LEU A 13 -3.84 3.73 7.37
CA LEU A 13 -4.99 2.83 7.44
C LEU A 13 -5.76 2.78 6.11
N PHE A 14 -6.11 3.93 5.54
CA PHE A 14 -6.81 3.98 4.25
C PHE A 14 -5.99 3.37 3.12
N LEU A 15 -4.69 3.67 3.05
CA LEU A 15 -3.79 3.11 2.04
C LEU A 15 -3.64 1.60 2.18
N PHE A 16 -3.42 1.12 3.41
CA PHE A 16 -3.33 -0.30 3.69
C PHE A 16 -4.62 -1.03 3.29
N LEU A 17 -5.78 -0.52 3.70
CA LEU A 17 -7.08 -1.10 3.32
C LEU A 17 -7.31 -1.06 1.81
N ALA A 18 -6.95 0.04 1.13
CA ALA A 18 -7.00 0.12 -0.33
C ALA A 18 -6.13 -0.96 -0.99
N GLY A 19 -4.94 -1.22 -0.46
CA GLY A 19 -4.08 -2.34 -0.88
C GLY A 19 -4.73 -3.71 -0.69
N VAL A 20 -5.33 -3.95 0.48
CA VAL A 20 -6.05 -5.21 0.77
C VAL A 20 -7.22 -5.40 -0.20
N SER A 21 -8.03 -4.37 -0.40
CA SER A 21 -9.15 -4.38 -1.35
C SER A 21 -8.66 -4.64 -2.78
N PHE A 22 -7.56 -4.01 -3.19
CA PHE A 22 -6.94 -4.24 -4.50
C PHE A 22 -6.53 -5.70 -4.69
N ALA A 23 -5.91 -6.31 -3.67
CA ALA A 23 -5.51 -7.72 -3.73
C ALA A 23 -6.72 -8.64 -3.92
N LEU A 24 -7.80 -8.41 -3.16
CA LEU A 24 -9.04 -9.20 -3.26
C LEU A 24 -9.72 -9.04 -4.63
N VAL A 25 -9.74 -7.82 -5.18
CA VAL A 25 -10.28 -7.58 -6.53
C VAL A 25 -9.41 -8.27 -7.57
N THR A 26 -8.08 -8.17 -7.45
CA THR A 26 -7.15 -8.81 -8.39
C THR A 26 -7.27 -10.33 -8.35
N ASP A 27 -7.36 -10.93 -7.17
CA ASP A 27 -7.59 -12.37 -6.99
C ASP A 27 -8.91 -12.81 -7.66
N LYS A 28 -10.01 -12.06 -7.47
CA LYS A 28 -11.28 -12.31 -8.16
C LYS A 28 -11.17 -12.21 -9.69
N LEU A 29 -10.41 -11.24 -10.21
CA LEU A 29 -10.21 -11.07 -11.65
C LEU A 29 -9.33 -12.20 -12.24
N LEU A 30 -8.34 -12.68 -11.48
CA LEU A 30 -7.53 -13.84 -11.85
C LEU A 30 -8.36 -15.13 -11.87
N GLN A 31 -9.25 -15.33 -10.90
CA GLN A 31 -10.18 -16.46 -10.88
C GLN A 31 -11.14 -16.47 -12.08
N LYS A 32 -11.51 -15.27 -12.58
CA LYS A 32 -12.29 -15.10 -13.80
C LYS A 32 -11.48 -15.29 -15.09
N GLN A 33 -10.21 -15.68 -14.99
CA GLN A 33 -9.29 -15.95 -16.12
C GLN A 33 -9.16 -14.76 -17.10
N LEU A 34 -9.23 -13.53 -16.60
CA LEU A 34 -9.03 -12.35 -17.43
C LEU A 34 -7.54 -12.21 -17.81
N SER A 35 -7.30 -11.65 -19.00
CA SER A 35 -5.93 -11.38 -19.47
C SER A 35 -5.23 -10.33 -18.59
N ALA A 36 -3.90 -10.44 -18.48
CA ALA A 36 -3.09 -9.49 -17.69
C ALA A 36 -3.34 -8.02 -18.10
N ASN A 37 -3.52 -7.76 -19.40
CA ASN A 37 -3.81 -6.42 -19.91
C ASN A 37 -5.19 -5.91 -19.47
N GLN A 38 -6.21 -6.78 -19.42
CA GLN A 38 -7.55 -6.40 -18.96
C GLN A 38 -7.57 -6.12 -17.45
N ILE A 39 -6.86 -6.93 -16.66
CA ILE A 39 -6.71 -6.72 -15.22
C ILE A 39 -6.05 -5.37 -14.97
N ALA A 40 -4.91 -5.12 -15.62
CA ALA A 40 -4.16 -3.87 -15.50
C ALA A 40 -4.99 -2.66 -15.94
N LYS A 41 -5.63 -2.72 -17.11
CA LYS A 41 -6.46 -1.62 -17.62
C LYS A 41 -7.60 -1.30 -16.67
N THR A 42 -8.26 -2.31 -16.11
CA THR A 42 -9.37 -2.12 -15.17
C THR A 42 -8.89 -1.48 -13.88
N THR A 43 -7.82 -2.00 -13.28
CA THR A 43 -7.31 -1.51 -12.00
C THR A 43 -6.66 -0.13 -12.11
N ILE A 44 -5.88 0.12 -13.17
CA ILE A 44 -5.26 1.43 -13.45
C ILE A 44 -6.35 2.47 -13.73
N ARG A 45 -7.37 2.13 -14.52
CA ARG A 45 -8.49 3.05 -14.78
C ARG A 45 -9.21 3.44 -13.49
N ARG A 46 -9.50 2.49 -12.60
CA ARG A 46 -10.11 2.80 -11.29
C ARG A 46 -9.21 3.67 -10.42
N GLY A 47 -7.90 3.42 -10.42
CA GLY A 47 -6.93 4.29 -9.75
C GLY A 47 -6.91 5.71 -10.33
N ALA A 48 -6.96 5.84 -11.65
CA ALA A 48 -7.03 7.11 -12.35
C ALA A 48 -8.34 7.88 -12.07
N GLU A 49 -9.48 7.17 -11.97
CA GLU A 49 -10.76 7.74 -11.56
C GLU A 49 -10.67 8.33 -10.14
N ILE A 50 -10.13 7.58 -9.18
CA ILE A 50 -9.94 8.06 -7.79
C ILE A 50 -8.99 9.25 -7.75
N PHE A 51 -7.90 9.20 -8.51
CA PHE A 51 -6.95 10.30 -8.63
C PHE A 51 -7.61 11.57 -9.20
N ALA A 52 -8.40 11.43 -10.27
CA ALA A 52 -9.13 12.54 -10.88
C ALA A 52 -10.17 13.13 -9.92
N LEU A 53 -10.86 12.29 -9.14
CA LEU A 53 -11.77 12.76 -8.09
C LEU A 53 -11.03 13.54 -7.01
N GLY A 54 -9.85 13.08 -6.58
CA GLY A 54 -9.02 13.81 -5.63
C GLY A 54 -8.58 15.20 -6.13
N LEU A 55 -8.22 15.31 -7.42
CA LEU A 55 -7.96 16.60 -8.06
C LEU A 55 -9.22 17.48 -8.14
N LEU A 56 -10.37 16.90 -8.46
CA LEU A 56 -11.63 17.62 -8.55
C LEU A 56 -12.05 18.20 -7.19
N PHE A 57 -11.89 17.44 -6.11
CA PHE A 57 -12.13 17.94 -4.76
C PHE A 57 -11.21 19.11 -4.40
N ARG A 58 -9.96 19.11 -4.86
CA ARG A 58 -9.04 20.25 -4.68
C ARG A 58 -9.49 21.49 -5.46
N VAL A 59 -9.95 21.32 -6.69
CA VAL A 59 -10.53 22.41 -7.49
C VAL A 59 -11.77 22.98 -6.82
N GLN A 60 -12.64 22.10 -6.30
CA GLN A 60 -13.83 22.50 -5.56
C GLN A 60 -13.46 23.29 -4.28
N GLU A 61 -12.52 22.80 -3.46
CA GLU A 61 -12.05 23.48 -2.25
C GLU A 61 -11.49 24.86 -2.57
N PHE A 62 -10.68 24.96 -3.63
CA PHE A 62 -10.14 26.23 -4.10
C PHE A 62 -11.25 27.20 -4.54
N ALA A 63 -12.24 26.73 -5.30
CA ALA A 63 -13.36 27.57 -5.73
C ALA A 63 -14.21 28.06 -4.55
N ILE A 64 -14.46 27.21 -3.54
CA ILE A 64 -15.21 27.56 -2.33
C ILE A 64 -14.43 28.56 -1.46
N SER A 65 -13.10 28.55 -1.52
CA SER A 65 -12.27 29.50 -0.75
C SER A 65 -12.46 30.97 -1.16
N LEU A 66 -13.18 31.27 -2.24
CA LEU A 66 -13.53 32.63 -2.69
C LEU A 66 -12.33 33.61 -2.68
N GLY A 67 -11.16 33.13 -3.10
CA GLY A 67 -9.93 33.92 -3.20
C GLY A 67 -9.09 34.03 -1.93
N TRP A 68 -9.50 33.37 -0.83
CA TRP A 68 -8.72 33.32 0.41
C TRP A 68 -7.57 32.30 0.32
N ALA A 69 -7.70 31.26 -0.51
CA ALA A 69 -6.65 30.28 -0.70
C ALA A 69 -5.70 30.70 -1.85
N PRO A 70 -4.38 30.56 -1.66
CA PRO A 70 -3.41 30.76 -2.75
C PRO A 70 -3.58 29.68 -3.83
N TRP A 71 -3.25 30.03 -5.08
CA TRP A 71 -3.28 29.10 -6.23
C TRP A 71 -2.40 27.85 -6.02
N SER A 72 -1.39 27.94 -5.15
CA SER A 72 -0.55 26.80 -4.79
C SER A 72 -1.33 25.66 -4.14
N ASP A 73 -2.44 25.93 -3.45
CA ASP A 73 -3.21 24.88 -2.76
C ASP A 73 -3.83 23.85 -3.71
N LEU A 74 -4.01 24.19 -4.99
CA LEU A 74 -4.39 23.22 -6.03
C LEU A 74 -3.33 22.13 -6.24
N GLY A 75 -2.05 22.46 -6.02
CA GLY A 75 -0.94 21.53 -6.09
C GLY A 75 -0.69 20.76 -4.79
N ARG A 76 -1.57 20.87 -3.78
CA ARG A 76 -1.44 20.13 -2.52
C ARG A 76 -1.87 18.67 -2.73
N VAL A 77 -1.02 17.73 -2.32
CA VAL A 77 -1.30 16.30 -2.47
C VAL A 77 -2.15 15.80 -1.31
N ASP A 78 -3.34 15.29 -1.65
CA ASP A 78 -4.30 14.69 -0.72
C ASP A 78 -4.21 13.15 -0.72
N ILE A 79 -4.79 12.52 0.30
CA ILE A 79 -4.82 11.06 0.48
C ILE A 79 -5.49 10.34 -0.69
N LEU A 80 -6.52 10.92 -1.31
CA LEU A 80 -7.17 10.35 -2.51
C LEU A 80 -6.20 10.29 -3.69
N ASN A 81 -5.37 11.32 -3.86
CA ASN A 81 -4.37 11.34 -4.92
C ASN A 81 -3.34 10.21 -4.69
N THR A 82 -2.89 10.05 -3.45
CA THR A 82 -1.95 8.99 -3.05
C THR A 82 -2.54 7.60 -3.26
N ILE A 83 -3.81 7.39 -2.89
CA ILE A 83 -4.53 6.13 -3.10
C ILE A 83 -4.61 5.83 -4.61
N GLY A 84 -5.04 6.82 -5.40
CA GLY A 84 -5.16 6.67 -6.85
C GLY A 84 -3.83 6.31 -7.52
N VAL A 85 -2.75 7.02 -7.19
CA VAL A 85 -1.40 6.73 -7.69
C VAL A 85 -0.92 5.35 -7.22
N SER A 86 -1.12 5.01 -5.95
CA SER A 86 -0.76 3.69 -5.42
C SER A 86 -1.47 2.57 -6.17
N MET A 87 -2.78 2.72 -6.46
CA MET A 87 -3.54 1.75 -7.24
C MET A 87 -3.05 1.61 -8.67
N MET A 88 -2.67 2.71 -9.33
CA MET A 88 -2.08 2.66 -10.67
C MET A 88 -0.74 1.93 -10.64
N LEU A 89 0.13 2.23 -9.67
CA LEU A 89 1.43 1.54 -9.49
C LEU A 89 1.26 0.05 -9.20
N MET A 90 0.31 -0.32 -8.34
CA MET A 90 -0.03 -1.72 -8.07
C MET A 90 -0.55 -2.43 -9.33
N GLY A 91 -1.37 -1.76 -10.14
CA GLY A 91 -1.84 -2.29 -11.42
C GLY A 91 -0.72 -2.56 -12.42
N VAL A 92 0.24 -1.63 -12.55
CA VAL A 92 1.45 -1.80 -13.37
C VAL A 92 2.32 -2.94 -12.83
N MET A 93 2.46 -3.05 -11.51
CA MET A 93 3.22 -4.14 -10.88
C MET A 93 2.57 -5.50 -11.15
N CYS A 94 1.27 -5.63 -10.95
CA CYS A 94 0.53 -6.86 -11.27
C CYS A 94 0.66 -7.23 -12.75
N TRP A 95 0.55 -6.26 -13.65
CA TRP A 95 0.77 -6.46 -15.08
C TRP A 95 2.16 -7.02 -15.38
N ALA A 96 3.20 -6.40 -14.82
CA ALA A 96 4.59 -6.82 -15.03
C ALA A 96 4.85 -8.24 -14.51
N VAL A 97 4.34 -8.57 -13.32
CA VAL A 97 4.48 -9.92 -12.73
C VAL A 97 3.77 -10.98 -13.57
N LEU A 98 2.57 -10.68 -14.07
CA LEU A 98 1.80 -11.60 -14.92
C LEU A 98 2.45 -11.78 -16.29
N LYS A 99 2.88 -10.69 -16.93
CA LYS A 99 3.53 -10.72 -18.24
C LYS A 99 4.87 -11.47 -18.20
N ALA A 100 5.73 -11.15 -17.23
CA ALA A 100 7.01 -11.84 -17.05
C ALA A 100 6.85 -13.35 -16.80
N ARG A 101 5.70 -13.78 -16.29
CA ARG A 101 5.38 -15.20 -16.12
C ARG A 101 4.97 -15.87 -17.43
N VAL A 102 4.09 -15.22 -18.21
CA VAL A 102 3.72 -15.70 -19.55
C VAL A 102 4.97 -15.85 -20.41
N ASP A 103 5.86 -14.85 -20.39
CA ASP A 103 7.11 -14.87 -21.17
C ASP A 103 8.04 -16.01 -20.72
N ARG A 104 8.14 -16.28 -19.41
CA ARG A 104 8.93 -17.42 -18.87
C ARG A 104 8.37 -18.77 -19.28
N THR A 105 7.05 -18.93 -19.30
CA THR A 105 6.41 -20.19 -19.75
C THR A 105 6.65 -20.41 -21.25
N PHE A 106 6.55 -19.37 -22.07
CA PHE A 106 6.88 -19.46 -23.49
C PHE A 106 8.35 -19.85 -23.74
N LEU A 107 9.29 -19.33 -22.94
CA LEU A 107 10.72 -19.66 -23.05
C LEU A 107 11.03 -21.09 -22.60
N SER A 108 10.28 -21.65 -21.64
CA SER A 108 10.43 -23.05 -21.23
C SER A 108 9.82 -24.05 -22.21
N ASP A 109 8.93 -23.59 -23.10
CA ASP A 109 8.23 -24.42 -24.10
C ASP A 109 8.96 -24.46 -25.47
N LEU A 110 10.21 -23.99 -25.56
CA LEU A 110 11.07 -24.24 -26.72
C LEU A 110 11.35 -25.76 -26.84
N PRO A 111 11.33 -26.35 -28.04
CA PRO A 111 10.94 -27.74 -28.21
C PRO A 111 12.02 -28.74 -27.78
N GLU A 112 11.76 -29.44 -26.68
CA GLU A 112 12.10 -30.86 -26.55
C GLU A 112 10.78 -31.65 -26.43
N GLN A 113 10.30 -32.09 -27.60
CA GLN A 113 9.15 -32.96 -27.88
C GLN A 113 8.25 -33.37 -26.68
N ALA A 114 7.17 -32.63 -26.42
CA ALA A 114 5.97 -33.16 -25.78
C ALA A 114 4.74 -32.27 -26.07
N HIS A 115 3.59 -32.91 -26.25
CA HIS A 115 2.29 -32.32 -26.60
C HIS A 115 1.93 -31.01 -25.88
N PRO A 116 1.28 -30.03 -26.56
CA PRO A 116 0.81 -28.81 -25.93
C PRO A 116 -0.41 -29.13 -25.07
N THR A 117 -0.16 -29.57 -23.84
CA THR A 117 -1.17 -29.52 -22.79
C THR A 117 -1.29 -28.04 -22.44
N PRO A 118 -2.48 -27.41 -22.47
CA PRO A 118 -2.61 -26.03 -22.01
C PRO A 118 -2.14 -26.01 -20.57
N THR A 119 -0.94 -25.48 -20.34
CA THR A 119 -0.28 -25.49 -19.05
C THR A 119 -1.14 -24.64 -18.12
N ARG A 120 -1.93 -25.34 -17.28
CA ARG A 120 -2.68 -24.72 -16.18
C ARG A 120 -1.68 -23.87 -15.42
N VAL A 121 -1.77 -22.56 -15.57
CA VAL A 121 -1.03 -21.63 -14.71
C VAL A 121 -1.44 -21.99 -13.29
N SER A 122 -0.56 -22.66 -12.56
CA SER A 122 -0.81 -23.02 -11.17
C SER A 122 -0.96 -21.72 -10.39
N ALA A 123 -2.22 -21.33 -10.18
CA ALA A 123 -2.67 -20.19 -9.38
C ALA A 123 -1.81 -19.91 -8.12
N PRO A 124 -1.35 -20.91 -7.34
CA PRO A 124 -0.53 -20.65 -6.14
C PRO A 124 0.78 -19.90 -6.41
N HIS A 125 1.50 -20.22 -7.49
CA HIS A 125 2.80 -19.60 -7.72
C HIS A 125 2.66 -18.14 -8.14
N VAL A 126 1.59 -17.77 -8.86
CA VAL A 126 1.38 -16.39 -9.33
C VAL A 126 1.14 -15.48 -8.14
N GLN A 127 0.28 -15.91 -7.23
CA GLN A 127 0.01 -15.23 -5.97
C GLN A 127 1.29 -15.07 -5.13
N GLN A 128 2.13 -16.12 -5.05
CA GLN A 128 3.41 -16.04 -4.35
C GLN A 128 4.34 -14.99 -4.95
N ASN A 129 4.48 -14.92 -6.28
CA ASN A 129 5.28 -13.88 -6.93
C ASN A 129 4.71 -12.48 -6.65
N MET A 130 3.39 -12.31 -6.70
CA MET A 130 2.75 -11.03 -6.37
C MET A 130 3.04 -10.59 -4.93
N VAL A 131 2.98 -11.51 -3.97
CA VAL A 131 3.32 -11.24 -2.56
C VAL A 131 4.79 -10.83 -2.44
N ILE A 132 5.72 -11.58 -3.04
CA ILE A 132 7.15 -11.29 -2.98
C ILE A 132 7.44 -9.92 -3.59
N THR A 133 6.93 -9.63 -4.79
CA THR A 133 7.12 -8.34 -5.44
C THR A 133 6.51 -7.21 -4.62
N ALA A 134 5.34 -7.41 -4.00
CA ALA A 134 4.71 -6.39 -3.15
C ALA A 134 5.55 -6.08 -1.91
N ILE A 135 6.12 -7.10 -1.26
CA ILE A 135 7.03 -6.94 -0.12
C ILE A 135 8.30 -6.21 -0.54
N LEU A 136 8.89 -6.58 -1.69
CA LEU A 136 10.10 -5.94 -2.21
C LEU A 136 9.85 -4.46 -2.53
N VAL A 137 8.73 -4.12 -3.17
CA VAL A 137 8.36 -2.72 -3.45
C VAL A 137 8.10 -1.96 -2.15
N THR A 138 7.42 -2.57 -1.18
CA THR A 138 7.20 -1.98 0.15
C THR A 138 8.54 -1.64 0.82
N ALA A 139 9.47 -2.59 0.84
CA ALA A 139 10.80 -2.40 1.40
C ALA A 139 11.56 -1.30 0.64
N ALA A 140 11.57 -1.34 -0.69
CA ALA A 140 12.24 -0.34 -1.51
C ALA A 140 11.72 1.08 -1.22
N ILE A 141 10.40 1.28 -1.14
CA ILE A 141 9.82 2.59 -0.80
C ILE A 141 10.24 3.01 0.61
N ALA A 142 10.17 2.11 1.60
CA ALA A 142 10.56 2.42 2.98
C ALA A 142 12.04 2.82 3.09
N PHE A 143 12.95 2.11 2.41
CA PHE A 143 14.39 2.40 2.43
C PHE A 143 14.77 3.62 1.57
N LEU A 144 14.04 3.93 0.50
CA LEU A 144 14.27 5.11 -0.34
C LEU A 144 13.70 6.40 0.27
N THR A 145 12.70 6.30 1.16
CA THR A 145 12.04 7.47 1.74
C THR A 145 13.02 8.43 2.43
N PRO A 146 13.90 8.01 3.35
CA PRO A 146 14.87 8.92 3.96
C PRO A 146 15.73 9.65 2.94
N LEU A 147 16.20 8.95 1.89
CA LEU A 147 17.06 9.52 0.86
C LEU A 147 16.33 10.62 0.06
N LEU A 148 15.09 10.38 -0.34
CA LEU A 148 14.29 11.35 -1.11
C LEU A 148 13.86 12.56 -0.29
N TRP A 149 13.68 12.40 1.02
CA TRP A 149 13.30 13.48 1.93
C TRP A 149 14.49 14.33 2.40
N THR A 150 15.68 13.75 2.48
CA THR A 150 16.84 14.41 3.11
C THR A 150 17.96 14.73 2.12
N THR A 151 18.55 13.72 1.51
CA THR A 151 19.81 13.84 0.75
C THR A 151 19.62 14.13 -0.73
N TRP A 152 18.76 13.34 -1.41
CA TRP A 152 18.64 13.39 -2.87
C TRP A 152 17.80 14.54 -3.40
N ARG A 153 16.88 15.06 -2.56
CA ARG A 153 15.94 16.17 -2.82
C ARG A 153 15.90 16.64 -4.28
N LEU A 154 14.80 16.33 -4.96
CA LEU A 154 14.66 16.41 -6.41
C LEU A 154 14.43 17.85 -6.90
N HIS A 155 15.28 18.80 -6.51
CA HIS A 155 15.17 20.23 -6.80
C HIS A 155 15.17 20.56 -8.30
N PHE A 156 15.54 19.61 -9.17
CA PHE A 156 15.45 19.78 -10.62
C PHE A 156 14.02 19.68 -11.15
N LEU A 157 13.08 19.11 -10.37
CA LEU A 157 11.68 19.02 -10.74
C LEU A 157 10.93 20.29 -10.35
N PRO A 158 9.92 20.72 -11.14
CA PRO A 158 8.95 21.71 -10.68
C PRO A 158 8.28 21.22 -9.38
N TRP A 159 8.02 22.15 -8.47
CA TRP A 159 7.47 21.84 -7.15
C TRP A 159 6.14 21.07 -7.21
N GLN A 160 5.37 21.24 -8.29
CA GLN A 160 4.10 20.56 -8.56
C GLN A 160 4.27 19.05 -8.78
N LEU A 161 5.44 18.61 -9.25
CA LEU A 161 5.76 17.18 -9.38
C LEU A 161 6.52 16.68 -8.15
N GLU A 162 7.45 17.48 -7.63
CA GLU A 162 8.22 17.12 -6.44
C GLU A 162 7.31 16.88 -5.22
N THR A 163 6.24 17.67 -5.07
CA THR A 163 5.25 17.49 -4.00
C THR A 163 4.58 16.11 -3.99
N TYR A 164 4.43 15.46 -5.16
CA TYR A 164 3.94 14.08 -5.23
C TYR A 164 4.98 13.06 -4.81
N ILE A 165 6.28 13.37 -4.87
CA ILE A 165 7.34 12.40 -4.55
C ILE A 165 7.69 12.48 -3.06
N ASN A 166 8.02 13.67 -2.56
CA ASN A 166 8.53 13.87 -1.20
C ASN A 166 7.75 14.91 -0.38
N GLY A 167 6.70 15.54 -0.94
CA GLY A 167 5.86 16.47 -0.18
C GLY A 167 6.50 17.84 0.08
N VAL A 168 7.42 18.31 -0.78
CA VAL A 168 8.05 19.64 -0.63
C VAL A 168 7.06 20.80 -0.84
N HIS A 169 6.09 20.62 -1.75
CA HIS A 169 5.15 21.69 -2.13
C HIS A 169 5.89 23.00 -2.47
N ASN A 170 5.36 24.17 -2.16
CA ASN A 170 6.02 25.46 -2.37
C ASN A 170 6.93 25.90 -1.20
N LEU A 171 7.25 25.01 -0.25
CA LEU A 171 7.94 25.34 1.00
C LEU A 171 9.44 25.01 0.99
N GLY A 172 9.94 24.41 -0.09
CA GLY A 172 11.35 24.03 -0.25
C GLY A 172 11.84 22.91 0.68
N THR A 173 10.95 22.37 1.53
CA THR A 173 11.24 21.28 2.46
C THR A 173 10.06 20.31 2.54
N PRO A 174 10.30 18.99 2.63
CA PRO A 174 9.24 18.00 2.80
C PRO A 174 8.38 18.24 4.03
N GLN A 175 7.05 18.13 3.88
CA GLN A 175 6.11 18.33 4.97
C GLN A 175 5.42 17.04 5.39
N ALA A 176 5.48 16.73 6.69
CA ALA A 176 4.92 15.49 7.26
C ALA A 176 3.39 15.40 7.24
N TRP A 177 2.69 16.53 7.08
CA TRP A 177 1.22 16.58 6.98
C TRP A 177 0.70 16.44 5.55
N LEU A 178 1.58 16.37 4.54
CA LEU A 178 1.22 16.05 3.17
C LEU A 178 1.28 14.55 2.93
N PHE A 179 0.59 14.10 1.87
CA PHE A 179 0.50 12.68 1.50
C PHE A 179 1.23 12.34 0.17
N PRO A 180 2.54 12.57 0.03
CA PRO A 180 3.28 12.17 -1.16
C PRO A 180 3.35 10.63 -1.36
N ILE A 181 3.95 10.19 -2.45
CA ILE A 181 4.18 8.77 -2.73
C ILE A 181 5.10 8.15 -1.67
N PHE A 182 6.18 8.83 -1.30
CA PHE A 182 7.14 8.36 -0.28
C PHE A 182 6.88 9.08 1.06
N PRO A 183 6.64 8.37 2.17
CA PRO A 183 6.60 6.91 2.33
C PRO A 183 5.23 6.26 2.06
N TRP A 184 4.17 7.06 1.92
CA TRP A 184 2.79 6.59 2.14
C TRP A 184 2.38 5.39 1.27
N THR A 185 2.84 5.33 0.02
CA THR A 185 2.55 4.24 -0.92
C THR A 185 3.06 2.88 -0.42
N ALA A 186 4.08 2.85 0.45
CA ALA A 186 4.54 1.61 1.08
C ALA A 186 3.43 0.92 1.89
N PHE A 187 2.54 1.68 2.54
CA PHE A 187 1.40 1.09 3.28
C PHE A 187 0.39 0.43 2.33
N ALA A 188 0.18 0.99 1.15
CA ALA A 188 -0.67 0.37 0.13
C ALA A 188 -0.09 -0.95 -0.39
N PHE A 189 1.22 -1.00 -0.69
CA PHE A 189 1.87 -2.25 -1.08
C PHE A 189 1.96 -3.27 0.06
N ALA A 190 2.12 -2.83 1.31
CA ALA A 190 2.04 -3.72 2.47
C ALA A 190 0.64 -4.33 2.62
N GLY A 191 -0.40 -3.52 2.41
CA GLY A 191 -1.79 -3.96 2.35
C GLY A 191 -2.05 -4.93 1.20
N LEU A 192 -1.46 -4.69 0.02
CA LEU A 192 -1.53 -5.58 -1.13
C LEU A 192 -0.94 -6.96 -0.81
N ALA A 193 0.27 -6.98 -0.23
CA ALA A 193 0.92 -8.22 0.20
C ALA A 193 0.06 -8.97 1.23
N PHE A 194 -0.44 -8.25 2.24
CA PHE A 194 -1.32 -8.80 3.26
C PHE A 194 -2.61 -9.39 2.67
N GLY A 195 -3.26 -8.67 1.76
CA GLY A 195 -4.50 -9.13 1.13
C GLY A 195 -4.30 -10.39 0.27
N PHE A 196 -3.19 -10.50 -0.44
CA PHE A 196 -2.84 -11.73 -1.15
C PHE A 196 -2.53 -12.87 -0.19
N ILE A 197 -1.79 -12.65 0.90
CA ILE A 197 -1.54 -13.67 1.93
C ILE A 197 -2.86 -14.18 2.50
N LEU A 198 -3.77 -13.27 2.87
CA LEU A 198 -5.08 -13.59 3.45
C LEU A 198 -5.98 -14.37 2.47
N SER A 199 -5.82 -14.13 1.17
CA SER A 199 -6.59 -14.80 0.12
C SER A 199 -6.13 -16.23 -0.16
N SER A 200 -4.97 -16.64 0.36
CA SER A 200 -4.39 -17.97 0.10
C SER A 200 -5.15 -19.09 0.84
N ASN A 201 -5.26 -20.25 0.19
CA ASN A 201 -6.00 -21.41 0.73
C ASN A 201 -5.51 -21.88 2.11
N PRO A 202 -4.19 -21.99 2.39
CA PRO A 202 -3.72 -22.39 3.72
C PRO A 202 -4.15 -21.43 4.83
N VAL A 203 -4.14 -20.13 4.53
CA VAL A 203 -4.47 -19.06 5.50
C VAL A 203 -5.97 -19.00 5.78
N LYS A 204 -6.80 -19.19 4.74
CA LYS A 204 -8.26 -19.33 4.90
C LYS A 204 -8.62 -20.54 5.77
N ASN A 205 -7.92 -21.67 5.61
CA ASN A 205 -8.18 -22.89 6.35
C ASN A 205 -7.71 -22.85 7.82
N ALA A 206 -6.70 -22.04 8.13
CA ALA A 206 -6.13 -21.95 9.47
C ALA A 206 -6.99 -21.16 10.49
N GLY A 207 -8.02 -20.44 10.02
CA GLY A 207 -8.99 -19.74 10.88
C GLY A 207 -8.35 -18.79 11.90
N THR A 208 -8.67 -18.93 13.18
CA THR A 208 -8.15 -18.08 14.28
C THR A 208 -6.63 -18.12 14.42
N ARG A 209 -5.96 -19.22 14.02
CA ARG A 209 -4.49 -19.33 14.11
C ARG A 209 -3.80 -18.28 13.23
N THR A 210 -4.37 -17.95 12.07
CA THR A 210 -3.89 -16.87 11.20
C THR A 210 -3.80 -15.55 11.95
N PHE A 211 -4.85 -15.18 12.70
CA PHE A 211 -4.88 -13.93 13.44
C PHE A 211 -3.90 -13.93 14.63
N ALA A 212 -3.59 -15.08 15.22
CA ALA A 212 -2.52 -15.20 16.21
C ALA A 212 -1.13 -14.93 15.59
N PHE A 213 -0.87 -15.44 14.39
CA PHE A 213 0.37 -15.12 13.66
C PHE A 213 0.44 -13.65 13.26
N ILE A 214 -0.66 -13.05 12.81
CA ILE A 214 -0.73 -11.62 12.49
C ILE A 214 -0.46 -10.78 13.75
N LEU A 215 -1.03 -11.17 14.90
CA LEU A 215 -0.77 -10.52 16.18
C LEU A 215 0.72 -10.58 16.54
N ALA A 216 1.30 -11.78 16.50
CA ALA A 216 2.72 -11.99 16.80
C ALA A 216 3.62 -11.19 15.84
N ALA A 217 3.30 -11.17 14.54
CA ALA A 217 4.03 -10.39 13.54
C ALA A 217 3.92 -8.88 13.82
N GLY A 218 2.72 -8.37 14.14
CA GLY A 218 2.51 -6.96 14.49
C GLY A 218 3.32 -6.53 15.71
N ILE A 219 3.33 -7.35 16.77
CA ILE A 219 4.16 -7.15 17.95
C ILE A 219 5.64 -7.17 17.57
N ALA A 220 6.09 -8.19 16.84
CA ALA A 220 7.48 -8.34 16.44
C ALA A 220 7.99 -7.14 15.63
N LEU A 221 7.19 -6.59 14.70
CA LEU A 221 7.55 -5.39 13.94
C LEU A 221 7.73 -4.15 14.82
N ILE A 222 6.86 -3.95 15.82
CA ILE A 222 6.96 -2.83 16.77
C ILE A 222 8.24 -2.95 17.60
N TYR A 223 8.53 -4.14 18.13
CA TYR A 223 9.74 -4.36 18.91
C TYR A 223 11.00 -4.27 18.05
N LEU A 224 10.98 -4.82 16.83
CA LEU A 224 12.09 -4.73 15.88
C LEU A 224 12.40 -3.27 15.53
N SER A 225 11.38 -2.44 15.30
CA SER A 225 11.55 -1.00 15.08
C SER A 225 12.31 -0.33 16.22
N LYS A 226 11.85 -0.54 17.47
CA LYS A 226 12.49 0.06 18.66
C LYS A 226 13.89 -0.49 18.91
N PHE A 227 14.09 -1.77 18.65
CA PHE A 227 15.39 -2.42 18.78
C PHE A 227 16.40 -1.85 17.78
N LEU A 228 16.02 -1.71 16.51
CA LEU A 228 16.86 -1.09 15.50
C LEU A 228 17.16 0.37 15.82
N ASP A 229 16.17 1.13 16.30
CA ASP A 229 16.33 2.52 16.76
C ASP A 229 17.31 2.66 17.93
N SER A 230 17.39 1.65 18.82
CA SER A 230 18.36 1.63 19.92
C SER A 230 19.81 1.32 19.50
N ARG A 231 20.04 0.94 18.24
CA ARG A 231 21.40 0.66 17.74
C ARG A 231 22.07 1.96 17.32
N LYS A 232 23.37 2.07 17.60
CA LYS A 232 24.20 3.23 17.20
C LYS A 232 24.55 3.26 15.70
N LEU A 233 24.12 2.26 14.92
CA LEU A 233 24.41 2.16 13.50
C LEU A 233 23.47 3.09 12.72
N GLN A 234 24.01 4.22 12.23
CA GLN A 234 23.26 5.15 11.39
C GLN A 234 23.43 4.78 9.92
N LEU A 235 22.39 4.17 9.33
CA LEU A 235 22.35 3.81 7.92
C LEU A 235 22.25 5.04 6.97
N TYR A 236 21.74 6.16 7.50
CA TYR A 236 21.49 7.38 6.75
C TYR A 236 22.24 8.56 7.37
N SER A 237 22.65 9.50 6.53
CA SER A 237 23.35 10.74 6.95
C SER A 237 22.47 11.65 7.82
N VAL A 238 21.16 11.67 7.55
CA VAL A 238 20.16 12.40 8.33
C VAL A 238 19.15 11.38 8.86
N TYR A 239 19.07 11.25 10.18
CA TYR A 239 18.15 10.33 10.83
C TYR A 239 17.01 11.09 11.50
N ASP A 240 15.79 10.82 11.03
CA ASP A 240 14.56 11.27 11.67
C ASP A 240 13.63 10.08 11.85
N TYR A 241 13.55 9.58 13.09
CA TYR A 241 12.67 8.47 13.43
C TYR A 241 11.23 8.80 13.02
N TRP A 242 10.69 9.95 13.45
CA TRP A 242 9.24 10.20 13.47
C TRP A 242 8.62 10.57 12.13
N HIS A 243 9.41 10.77 11.08
CA HIS A 243 8.87 11.22 9.79
C HIS A 243 9.34 10.38 8.60
N THR A 244 10.62 10.01 8.55
CA THR A 244 11.21 9.47 7.31
C THR A 244 11.85 8.11 7.49
N SER A 245 12.11 7.66 8.71
CA SER A 245 12.87 6.41 8.94
C SER A 245 12.11 5.13 8.53
N PRO A 246 12.83 4.09 8.06
CA PRO A 246 12.24 2.76 7.85
C PRO A 246 11.70 2.17 9.15
N ASN A 247 12.33 2.46 10.30
CA ASN A 247 11.87 2.02 11.61
C ASN A 247 10.46 2.54 11.90
N PHE A 248 10.20 3.81 11.63
CA PHE A 248 8.87 4.38 11.80
C PHE A 248 7.81 3.81 10.85
N PHE A 249 8.21 3.41 9.65
CA PHE A 249 7.32 2.60 8.81
C PHE A 249 6.98 1.26 9.50
N LEU A 250 7.97 0.54 10.03
CA LEU A 250 7.77 -0.75 10.72
C LEU A 250 6.82 -0.64 11.92
N VAL A 251 7.00 0.38 12.77
CA VAL A 251 6.14 0.54 13.95
C VAL A 251 4.68 0.79 13.55
N ARG A 252 4.44 1.61 12.52
CA ARG A 252 3.10 1.90 12.00
C ARG A 252 2.47 0.69 11.31
N LEU A 253 3.25 -0.04 10.53
CA LEU A 253 2.79 -1.30 9.94
C LEU A 253 2.40 -2.31 11.02
N GLY A 254 3.22 -2.45 12.07
CA GLY A 254 2.90 -3.29 13.21
C GLY A 254 1.60 -2.87 13.90
N MET A 255 1.40 -1.57 14.15
CA MET A 255 0.15 -1.05 14.69
C MET A 255 -1.07 -1.34 13.80
N LEU A 256 -0.95 -1.25 12.47
CA LEU A 256 -2.01 -1.62 11.54
C LEU A 256 -2.38 -3.11 11.65
N LEU A 257 -1.39 -4.00 11.77
CA LEU A 257 -1.65 -5.43 11.98
C LEU A 257 -2.36 -5.70 13.32
N LEU A 258 -1.96 -5.01 14.39
CA LEU A 258 -2.65 -5.09 15.68
C LEU A 258 -4.09 -4.60 15.59
N LEU A 259 -4.33 -3.51 14.85
CA LEU A 259 -5.68 -2.97 14.63
C LEU A 259 -6.57 -3.96 13.87
N ILE A 260 -6.04 -4.68 12.88
CA ILE A 260 -6.78 -5.73 12.17
C ILE A 260 -7.16 -6.87 13.11
N VAL A 261 -6.24 -7.30 13.98
CA VAL A 261 -6.53 -8.33 14.99
C VAL A 261 -7.58 -7.85 15.98
N PHE A 262 -7.49 -6.58 16.41
CA PHE A 262 -8.50 -5.98 17.27
C PHE A 262 -9.88 -5.95 16.59
N ALA A 263 -9.95 -5.52 15.33
CA ALA A 263 -11.19 -5.52 14.56
C ALA A 263 -11.76 -6.93 14.38
N TYR A 264 -10.90 -7.92 14.11
CA TYR A 264 -11.32 -9.33 14.03
C TYR A 264 -11.85 -9.84 15.38
N ALA A 265 -11.14 -9.60 16.48
CA ALA A 265 -11.57 -10.00 17.81
C ALA A 265 -12.89 -9.32 18.20
N TRP A 266 -13.07 -8.05 17.83
CA TRP A 266 -14.32 -7.32 18.02
C TRP A 266 -15.49 -7.96 17.27
N CYS A 267 -15.30 -8.33 16.00
CA CYS A 267 -16.32 -9.00 15.20
C CYS A 267 -16.59 -10.45 15.65
N ARG A 268 -15.56 -11.15 16.15
CA ARG A 268 -15.65 -12.58 16.52
C ARG A 268 -16.14 -12.82 17.95
N TRP A 269 -15.78 -11.95 18.89
CA TRP A 269 -16.03 -12.14 20.33
C TRP A 269 -16.57 -10.89 21.04
N GLY A 270 -16.56 -9.73 20.38
CA GLY A 270 -17.04 -8.47 20.97
C GLY A 270 -18.55 -8.33 20.98
N LEU A 271 -19.02 -7.14 21.41
CA LEU A 271 -20.43 -6.77 21.44
C LEU A 271 -21.13 -6.84 20.07
N GLY A 272 -20.39 -6.94 18.96
CA GLY A 272 -20.97 -7.02 17.61
C GLY A 272 -21.76 -8.30 17.29
N GLN A 273 -21.70 -9.34 18.13
CA GLN A 273 -22.61 -10.49 18.07
C GLN A 273 -23.81 -10.36 19.02
N ARG A 274 -23.78 -9.41 19.97
CA ARG A 274 -24.83 -9.16 20.97
C ARG A 274 -25.61 -7.85 20.71
N ALA A 275 -25.09 -6.94 19.90
CA ALA A 275 -25.65 -5.64 19.54
C ALA A 275 -25.18 -5.20 18.13
N PHE A 276 -25.74 -4.10 17.61
CA PHE A 276 -25.46 -3.50 16.30
C PHE A 276 -23.95 -3.38 16.00
N SER A 277 -23.50 -4.00 14.90
CA SER A 277 -22.11 -3.92 14.42
C SER A 277 -22.06 -3.31 13.01
N PRO A 278 -21.60 -2.04 12.87
CA PRO A 278 -21.45 -1.39 11.57
C PRO A 278 -20.60 -2.19 10.58
N LEU A 279 -19.56 -2.88 11.07
CA LEU A 279 -18.62 -3.66 10.24
C LEU A 279 -19.25 -4.93 9.65
N ILE A 280 -20.15 -5.58 10.37
CA ILE A 280 -20.84 -6.78 9.87
C ILE A 280 -21.94 -6.38 8.88
N GLN A 281 -22.64 -5.27 9.16
CA GLN A 281 -23.74 -4.81 8.32
C GLN A 281 -23.27 -4.22 6.98
N LEU A 282 -22.15 -3.49 6.96
CA LEU A 282 -21.51 -3.02 5.72
C LEU A 282 -20.92 -4.17 4.87
N GLY A 283 -20.68 -5.35 5.46
CA GLY A 283 -20.17 -6.52 4.73
C GLY A 283 -21.27 -7.38 4.09
N ASN A 284 -22.53 -7.18 4.46
CA ASN A 284 -23.68 -7.97 3.98
C ASN A 284 -24.48 -7.28 2.85
N THR A 285 -24.11 -6.05 2.47
CA THR A 285 -24.65 -5.30 1.32
C THR A 285 -23.78 -5.48 0.10
#